data_AF-A0A0Q6CM95-F1
#
_entry.id   AF-A0A0Q6CM95-F1
#
_cell.length_a   1.000
_cell.length_b   1.000
_cell.length_c   1.000
_cell.angle_alpha   90.00
_cell.angle_beta   90.00
_cell.angle_gamma   90.00
#
_symmetry.space_group_name_H-M   'P 1'
#
loop_
_entity.id
_entity.type
_entity.pdbx_description
1 polymer ?
#
loop_
_entity_poly.entity_id
_entity_poly.type
_entity_poly.pdbx_seq_one_letter_code
_entity_poly.pdbx_strand_id
1 'polypeptide(L)'
;MIANTLIFFLGVLVTALIALILAPVFWRKAQSLARREFEATIPISANEIRAEFDRVRAEAAVSVRRQEVLSAETREKAALAEADRGRAVVEAAELQKRNRRLTQTIEEQDAELEATRAALAEREATIRALIEDLAERDLAADRTAEELEALVARSSELEQTAEEQAIELAAAKAKIEHLDFRLGSPEEAEGEDSRIESLAVEVAGLQHKLRQERAAATVRENRISALTAQLAKADAAAARTSREPTPKKRLAAAGTAKATGEPPRSGSPRFEAVLGRRELSALDPKAEADIRERISDVAARVIRMTALAEGPDSPLASLLAAPASGGASEMAGGKPTLADRVRLLAEAERKTAS
;
A
#
# COMPACT_ATOMS: atom_id res chain seq x y z
N MET A 1 30.29 37.72 141.17
CA MET A 1 30.32 36.59 140.21
C MET A 1 28.98 35.84 140.15
N ILE A 2 28.35 35.50 141.28
CA ILE A 2 27.05 34.77 141.34
C ILE A 2 25.85 35.62 140.84
N ALA A 3 25.84 36.93 141.09
CA ALA A 3 24.76 37.82 140.64
C ALA A 3 24.62 37.90 139.10
N ASN A 4 25.75 38.02 138.38
CA ASN A 4 25.73 38.02 136.91
C ASN A 4 25.27 36.68 136.31
N THR A 5 25.59 35.56 136.96
CA THR A 5 25.12 34.23 136.53
C THR A 5 23.62 34.07 136.76
N LEU A 6 23.08 34.54 137.89
CA LEU A 6 21.63 34.54 138.16
C LEU A 6 20.83 35.40 137.17
N ILE A 7 21.31 36.61 136.86
CA ILE A 7 20.67 37.48 135.86
C ILE A 7 20.71 36.83 134.47
N PHE A 8 21.82 36.17 134.12
CA PHE A 8 21.93 35.40 132.87
C PHE A 8 20.92 34.25 132.81
N PHE A 9 20.83 33.41 133.85
CA PHE A 9 19.85 32.33 133.91
C PHE A 9 18.41 32.84 133.89
N LEU A 10 18.11 33.96 134.58
CA LEU A 10 16.80 34.58 134.55
C LEU A 10 16.46 35.10 133.13
N GLY A 11 17.41 35.73 132.44
CA GLY A 11 17.26 36.14 131.05
C GLY A 11 16.98 34.97 130.10
N VAL A 12 17.69 33.85 130.27
CA VAL A 12 17.44 32.60 129.54
C VAL A 12 16.06 32.04 129.86
N LEU A 13 15.64 32.07 131.12
CA LEU A 13 14.32 31.57 131.53
C LEU A 13 13.18 32.43 130.97
N VAL A 14 13.34 33.76 130.97
CA VAL A 14 12.35 34.71 130.42
C VAL A 14 12.26 34.57 128.90
N THR A 15 13.40 34.46 128.20
CA THR A 15 13.39 34.24 126.75
C THR A 15 12.82 32.87 126.38
N ALA A 16 13.13 31.82 127.15
CA ALA A 16 12.51 30.50 126.98
C ALA A 16 11.00 30.53 127.23
N LEU A 17 10.54 31.26 128.24
CA LEU A 17 9.11 31.44 128.52
C LEU A 17 8.40 32.18 127.38
N ILE A 18 8.99 33.26 126.87
CA ILE A 18 8.48 34.01 125.71
C ILE A 18 8.46 33.10 124.47
N ALA A 19 9.53 32.35 124.20
CA ALA A 19 9.58 31.40 123.08
C ALA A 19 8.51 30.32 123.19
N LEU A 20 8.24 29.81 124.40
CA LEU A 20 7.19 28.83 124.65
C LEU A 20 5.79 29.40 124.41
N ILE A 21 5.57 30.68 124.75
CA ILE A 21 4.30 31.38 124.49
C ILE A 21 4.10 31.63 122.97
N LEU A 22 5.16 31.97 122.22
CA LEU A 22 5.05 32.25 120.78
C LEU A 22 5.06 30.98 119.91
N ALA A 23 5.69 29.90 120.35
CA ALA A 23 5.76 28.62 119.64
C ALA A 23 4.39 28.12 119.11
N PRO A 24 3.30 28.08 119.90
CA PRO A 24 2.00 27.63 119.39
C PRO A 24 1.40 28.56 118.34
N VAL A 25 1.73 29.86 118.34
CA VAL A 25 1.23 30.82 117.35
C VAL A 25 1.92 30.62 116.00
N PHE A 26 3.25 30.47 116.00
CA PHE A 26 4.01 30.19 114.79
C PHE A 26 3.66 28.81 114.20
N TRP A 27 3.49 27.78 115.04
CA TRP A 27 3.08 26.45 114.59
C TRP A 27 1.71 26.45 113.90
N ARG A 28 0.73 27.14 114.49
CA ARG A 28 -0.62 27.28 113.88
C ARG A 28 -0.58 28.00 112.53
N LYS A 29 0.22 29.06 112.39
CA LYS A 29 0.35 29.77 111.10
C LYS A 29 1.08 28.93 110.05
N ALA A 30 2.16 28.26 110.40
CA ALA A 30 2.89 27.37 109.49
C ALA A 30 2.00 26.23 108.98
N GLN A 31 1.18 25.62 109.85
CA GLN A 31 0.20 24.61 109.45
C GLN A 31 -0.88 25.17 108.52
N SER A 32 -1.35 26.41 108.72
CA SER A 32 -2.33 27.03 107.82
C SER A 32 -1.76 27.29 106.42
N LEU A 33 -0.51 27.72 106.32
CA LEU A 33 0.15 27.97 105.03
C LEU A 33 0.41 26.65 104.30
N ALA A 34 0.99 25.68 105.01
CA ALA A 34 1.22 24.34 104.46
C ALA A 34 -0.10 23.70 104.01
N ARG A 35 -1.18 23.83 104.79
CA ARG A 35 -2.49 23.29 104.43
C ARG A 35 -3.10 23.99 103.22
N ARG A 36 -2.93 25.31 103.07
CA ARG A 36 -3.40 26.06 101.89
C ARG A 36 -2.63 25.70 100.62
N GLU A 37 -1.31 25.50 100.71
CA GLU A 37 -0.51 25.05 99.58
C GLU A 37 -0.82 23.59 99.20
N PHE A 38 -1.04 22.73 100.19
CA PHE A 38 -1.47 21.36 99.97
C PHE A 38 -2.87 21.32 99.34
N GLU A 39 -3.78 22.20 99.79
CA GLU A 39 -5.13 22.36 99.23
C GLU A 39 -5.13 22.93 97.80
N ALA A 40 -4.13 23.72 97.42
CA ALA A 40 -4.00 24.25 96.07
C ALA A 40 -3.31 23.30 95.08
N THR A 41 -2.52 22.33 95.57
CA THR A 41 -1.67 21.49 94.73
C THR A 41 -2.21 20.07 94.53
N ILE A 42 -3.09 19.60 95.42
CA ILE A 42 -3.64 18.24 95.36
C ILE A 42 -5.15 18.30 95.14
N PRO A 43 -5.72 17.47 94.24
CA PRO A 43 -7.16 17.43 94.03
C PRO A 43 -7.82 16.80 95.26
N ILE A 44 -8.43 17.61 96.13
CA ILE A 44 -9.06 17.13 97.37
C ILE A 44 -10.55 16.80 97.16
N SER A 45 -11.14 17.27 96.06
CA SER A 45 -12.53 16.94 95.73
C SER A 45 -12.60 15.68 94.84
N ALA A 46 -13.41 14.70 95.26
CA ALA A 46 -13.66 13.50 94.47
C ALA A 46 -14.25 13.81 93.08
N ASN A 47 -14.87 14.98 92.91
CA ASN A 47 -15.44 15.44 91.65
C ASN A 47 -14.35 15.91 90.66
N GLU A 48 -13.31 16.59 91.15
CA GLU A 48 -12.20 17.07 90.31
C GLU A 48 -11.31 15.93 89.83
N ILE A 49 -11.04 14.94 90.69
CA ILE A 49 -10.37 13.69 90.29
C ILE A 49 -11.17 12.99 89.18
N ARG A 50 -12.50 12.86 89.34
CA ARG A 50 -13.37 12.27 88.32
C ARG A 50 -13.34 13.06 87.01
N ALA A 51 -13.35 14.39 87.07
CA ALA A 51 -13.27 15.25 85.90
C ALA A 51 -11.93 15.09 85.15
N GLU A 52 -10.81 14.95 85.86
CA GLU A 52 -9.50 14.67 85.22
C GLU A 52 -9.46 13.29 84.58
N PHE A 53 -9.99 12.26 85.23
CA PHE A 53 -10.11 10.92 84.63
C PHE A 53 -11.02 10.93 83.40
N ASP A 54 -12.14 11.65 83.45
CA ASP A 54 -13.04 11.79 82.32
C ASP A 54 -12.39 12.62 81.19
N ARG A 55 -11.57 13.63 81.52
CA ARG A 55 -10.73 14.37 80.54
C ARG A 55 -9.74 13.44 79.85
N VAL A 56 -8.97 12.65 80.60
CA VAL A 56 -8.01 11.69 80.03
C VAL A 56 -8.71 10.66 79.15
N ARG A 57 -9.90 10.18 79.58
CA ARG A 57 -10.71 9.28 78.76
C ARG A 57 -11.19 9.96 77.48
N ALA A 58 -11.60 11.23 77.54
CA ALA A 58 -12.01 11.99 76.36
C ALA A 58 -10.85 12.24 75.41
N GLU A 59 -9.66 12.60 75.91
CA GLU A 59 -8.44 12.79 75.10
C GLU A 59 -8.00 11.48 74.44
N ALA A 60 -8.06 10.36 75.16
CA ALA A 60 -7.81 9.03 74.61
C ALA A 60 -8.84 8.68 73.52
N ALA A 61 -10.13 8.94 73.75
CA ALA A 61 -11.18 8.69 72.76
C ALA A 61 -11.01 9.55 71.49
N VAL A 62 -10.68 10.83 71.65
CA VAL A 62 -10.46 11.76 70.52
C VAL A 62 -9.18 11.41 69.75
N SER A 63 -8.10 11.03 70.43
CA SER A 63 -6.85 10.64 69.76
C SER A 63 -7.02 9.33 68.98
N VAL A 64 -7.71 8.34 69.54
CA VAL A 64 -8.09 7.11 68.82
C VAL A 64 -8.97 7.45 67.61
N ARG A 65 -10.02 8.26 67.79
CA ARG A 65 -10.88 8.65 66.66
C ARG A 65 -10.11 9.39 65.57
N ARG A 66 -9.18 10.28 65.95
CA ARG A 66 -8.31 10.99 64.99
C ARG A 66 -7.42 10.01 64.23
N GLN A 67 -6.83 9.02 64.90
CA GLN A 67 -6.04 7.98 64.25
C GLN A 67 -6.88 7.11 63.33
N GLU A 68 -8.10 6.73 63.73
CA GLU A 68 -9.03 6.01 62.87
C GLU A 68 -9.35 6.80 61.59
N VAL A 69 -9.66 8.09 61.71
CA VAL A 69 -9.95 8.96 60.56
C VAL A 69 -8.73 9.06 59.64
N LEU A 70 -7.53 9.32 60.16
CA LEU A 70 -6.31 9.37 59.35
C LEU A 70 -6.00 8.01 58.68
N SER A 71 -6.24 6.90 59.38
CA SER A 71 -6.07 5.56 58.82
C SER A 71 -7.10 5.28 57.72
N ALA A 72 -8.32 5.79 57.85
CA ALA A 72 -9.36 5.66 56.85
C ALA A 72 -9.01 6.47 55.60
N GLU A 73 -8.61 7.74 55.75
CA GLU A 73 -8.19 8.60 54.64
C GLU A 73 -6.98 8.03 53.88
N THR A 74 -6.00 7.48 54.59
CA THR A 74 -4.81 6.87 53.97
C THR A 74 -5.17 5.58 53.22
N ARG A 75 -6.07 4.76 53.77
CA ARG A 75 -6.59 3.57 53.09
C ARG A 75 -7.40 3.94 51.84
N GLU A 76 -8.23 4.98 51.91
CA GLU A 76 -9.00 5.47 50.77
C GLU A 76 -8.07 5.96 49.66
N LYS A 77 -7.07 6.79 49.99
CA LYS A 77 -6.05 7.25 49.03
C LYS A 77 -5.25 6.10 48.43
N ALA A 78 -4.90 5.10 49.24
CA ALA A 78 -4.20 3.91 48.75
C ALA A 78 -5.07 3.10 47.78
N ALA A 79 -6.35 2.90 48.10
CA ALA A 79 -7.31 2.19 47.25
C ALA A 79 -7.52 2.90 45.90
N LEU A 80 -7.64 4.23 45.90
CA LEU A 80 -7.72 5.02 44.66
C LEU A 80 -6.44 4.88 43.83
N ALA A 81 -5.27 5.03 44.47
CA ALA A 81 -4.00 4.90 43.77
C ALA A 81 -3.77 3.48 43.21
N GLU A 82 -4.27 2.44 43.88
CA GLU A 82 -4.22 1.06 43.37
C GLU A 82 -5.18 0.84 42.21
N ALA A 83 -6.39 1.40 42.27
CA ALA A 83 -7.33 1.38 41.15
C ALA A 83 -6.75 2.10 39.91
N ASP A 84 -6.10 3.24 40.11
CA ASP A 84 -5.46 4.02 39.04
C ASP A 84 -4.30 3.25 38.40
N ARG A 85 -3.44 2.62 39.24
CA ARG A 85 -2.37 1.72 38.75
C ARG A 85 -2.95 0.53 37.99
N GLY A 86 -4.03 -0.07 38.47
CA GLY A 86 -4.73 -1.16 37.79
C GLY A 86 -5.19 -0.74 36.39
N ARG A 87 -5.79 0.45 36.25
CA ARG A 87 -6.19 1.00 34.94
C ARG A 87 -4.98 1.24 34.03
N ALA A 88 -3.92 1.84 34.55
CA ALA A 88 -2.70 2.10 33.79
C ALA A 88 -2.02 0.80 33.29
N VAL A 89 -2.03 -0.26 34.10
CA VAL A 89 -1.47 -1.58 33.71
C VAL A 89 -2.30 -2.21 32.59
N VAL A 90 -3.63 -2.13 32.67
CA VAL A 90 -4.51 -2.64 31.60
C VAL A 90 -4.27 -1.87 30.30
N GLU A 91 -4.21 -0.53 30.37
CA GLU A 91 -3.92 0.30 29.19
C GLU A 91 -2.54 -0.01 28.60
N ALA A 92 -1.51 -0.14 29.43
CA ALA A 92 -0.17 -0.52 28.99
C ALA A 92 -0.15 -1.90 28.32
N ALA A 93 -0.88 -2.88 28.86
CA ALA A 93 -1.00 -4.21 28.27
C ALA A 93 -1.72 -4.17 26.90
N GLU A 94 -2.76 -3.35 26.77
CA GLU A 94 -3.44 -3.15 25.49
C GLU A 94 -2.54 -2.45 24.46
N LEU A 95 -1.84 -1.39 24.86
CA LEU A 95 -0.89 -0.68 23.99
C LEU A 95 0.24 -1.61 23.55
N GLN A 96 0.74 -2.46 24.43
CA GLN A 96 1.75 -3.47 24.09
C GLN A 96 1.20 -4.51 23.10
N LYS A 97 -0.05 -4.97 23.28
CA LYS A 97 -0.71 -5.87 22.33
C LYS A 97 -0.90 -5.22 20.97
N ARG A 98 -1.33 -3.95 20.93
CA ARG A 98 -1.46 -3.17 19.68
C ARG A 98 -0.11 -3.00 19.01
N ASN A 99 0.94 -2.67 19.76
CA ASN A 99 2.31 -2.56 19.24
C ASN A 99 2.77 -3.88 18.62
N ARG A 100 2.67 -5.00 19.34
CA ARG A 100 3.04 -6.32 18.80
C ARG A 100 2.29 -6.66 17.50
N ARG A 101 0.99 -6.35 17.46
CA ARG A 101 0.18 -6.56 16.25
C ARG A 101 0.65 -5.68 15.10
N LEU A 102 0.93 -4.39 15.35
CA LEU A 102 1.44 -3.48 14.34
C LEU A 102 2.83 -3.92 13.84
N THR A 103 3.73 -4.32 14.74
CA THR A 103 5.05 -4.87 14.37
C THR A 103 4.91 -6.10 13.49
N GLN A 104 4.02 -7.04 13.85
CA GLN A 104 3.76 -8.23 13.03
C GLN A 104 3.22 -7.85 11.65
N THR A 105 2.27 -6.90 11.56
CA THR A 105 1.75 -6.44 10.27
C THR A 105 2.82 -5.75 9.42
N ILE A 106 3.73 -5.01 10.04
CA ILE A 106 4.88 -4.40 9.33
C ILE A 106 5.79 -5.49 8.79
N GLU A 107 6.14 -6.51 9.59
CA GLU A 107 6.97 -7.63 9.14
C GLU A 107 6.32 -8.43 8.01
N GLU A 108 5.00 -8.67 8.08
CA GLU A 108 4.22 -9.30 7.02
C GLU A 108 4.24 -8.46 5.72
N GLN A 109 4.02 -7.15 5.83
CA GLN A 109 4.06 -6.23 4.69
C GLN A 109 5.45 -6.11 4.07
N ASP A 110 6.50 -6.07 4.88
CA ASP A 110 7.88 -6.03 4.40
C ASP A 110 8.23 -7.33 3.65
N ALA A 111 7.79 -8.49 4.15
CA ALA A 111 7.96 -9.75 3.44
C ALA A 111 7.21 -9.78 2.09
N GLU A 112 5.98 -9.26 2.04
CA GLU A 112 5.21 -9.11 0.80
C GLU A 112 5.88 -8.13 -0.18
N LEU A 113 6.42 -7.01 0.31
CA LEU A 113 7.16 -6.04 -0.50
C LEU A 113 8.43 -6.65 -1.10
N GLU A 114 9.20 -7.41 -0.32
CA GLU A 114 10.40 -8.09 -0.84
C GLU A 114 10.05 -9.17 -1.85
N ALA A 115 8.99 -9.95 -1.61
CA ALA A 115 8.51 -10.94 -2.58
C ALA A 115 8.06 -10.30 -3.90
N THR A 116 7.34 -9.18 -3.83
CA THR A 116 6.89 -8.46 -5.04
C THR A 116 8.04 -7.78 -5.77
N ARG A 117 9.03 -7.23 -5.06
CA ARG A 117 10.28 -6.70 -5.65
C ARG A 117 11.08 -7.78 -6.35
N ALA A 118 11.24 -8.96 -5.74
CA ALA A 118 11.93 -10.08 -6.35
C ALA A 118 11.21 -10.56 -7.63
N ALA A 119 9.87 -10.70 -7.58
CA ALA A 119 9.08 -11.08 -8.75
C ALA A 119 9.13 -10.02 -9.86
N LEU A 120 9.20 -8.73 -9.52
CA LEU A 120 9.39 -7.66 -10.50
C LEU A 120 10.78 -7.74 -11.15
N ALA A 121 11.83 -7.91 -10.36
CA ALA A 121 13.21 -8.04 -10.87
C ALA A 121 13.35 -9.26 -11.79
N GLU A 122 12.73 -10.39 -11.45
CA GLU A 122 12.67 -11.57 -12.32
C GLU A 122 11.96 -11.25 -13.64
N ARG A 123 10.79 -10.60 -13.59
CA ARG A 123 10.08 -10.18 -14.80
C ARG A 123 10.89 -9.21 -15.65
N GLU A 124 11.55 -8.23 -15.05
CA GLU A 124 12.42 -7.29 -15.77
C GLU A 124 13.61 -8.00 -16.41
N ALA A 125 14.16 -9.03 -15.76
CA ALA A 125 15.19 -9.88 -16.37
C ALA A 125 14.65 -10.68 -17.55
N THR A 126 13.45 -11.27 -17.43
CA THR A 126 12.81 -11.98 -18.56
C THR A 126 12.50 -11.04 -19.73
N ILE A 127 12.03 -9.82 -19.47
CA ILE A 127 11.77 -8.82 -20.51
C ILE A 127 13.07 -8.44 -21.22
N ARG A 128 14.15 -8.20 -20.47
CA ARG A 128 15.47 -7.91 -21.04
C ARG A 128 15.98 -9.05 -21.92
N ALA A 129 15.89 -10.29 -21.43
CA ALA A 129 16.26 -11.47 -22.21
C ALA A 129 15.42 -11.58 -23.50
N LEU A 130 14.09 -11.37 -23.42
CA LEU A 130 13.22 -11.39 -24.59
C LEU A 130 13.52 -10.28 -25.60
N ILE A 131 13.92 -9.10 -25.15
CA ILE A 131 14.34 -8.00 -26.03
C ILE A 131 15.63 -8.36 -26.77
N GLU A 132 16.61 -8.94 -26.07
CA GLU A 132 17.86 -9.42 -26.68
C GLU A 132 17.59 -10.53 -27.70
N ASP A 133 16.76 -11.51 -27.33
CA ASP A 133 16.27 -12.58 -28.19
C ASP A 133 15.55 -12.08 -29.44
N LEU A 134 14.79 -10.99 -29.34
CA LEU A 134 14.11 -10.37 -30.49
C LEU A 134 15.11 -9.64 -31.37
N ALA A 135 16.04 -8.88 -30.80
CA ALA A 135 17.09 -8.21 -31.58
C ALA A 135 17.97 -9.21 -32.35
N GLU A 136 18.30 -10.36 -31.76
CA GLU A 136 19.01 -11.43 -32.46
C GLU A 136 18.20 -12.01 -33.62
N ARG A 137 16.89 -12.21 -33.43
CA ARG A 137 15.99 -12.70 -34.48
C ARG A 137 15.81 -11.69 -35.61
N ASP A 138 15.71 -10.41 -35.30
CA ASP A 138 15.61 -9.34 -36.30
C ASP A 138 16.88 -9.30 -37.16
N LEU A 139 18.07 -9.33 -36.53
CA LEU A 139 19.34 -9.42 -37.26
C LEU A 139 19.44 -10.66 -38.14
N ALA A 140 18.91 -11.80 -37.69
CA ALA A 140 18.87 -13.02 -38.49
C ALA A 140 17.91 -12.89 -39.67
N ALA A 141 16.75 -12.26 -39.48
CA ALA A 141 15.78 -11.99 -40.52
C ALA A 141 16.37 -11.06 -41.60
N ASP A 142 17.04 -9.98 -41.19
CA ASP A 142 17.72 -9.05 -42.11
C ASP A 142 18.75 -9.77 -42.99
N ARG A 143 19.58 -10.65 -42.41
CA ARG A 143 20.54 -11.47 -43.18
C ARG A 143 19.86 -12.36 -44.20
N THR A 144 18.76 -13.01 -43.82
CA THR A 144 18.02 -13.87 -44.77
C THR A 144 17.32 -13.05 -45.86
N ALA A 145 16.92 -11.81 -45.58
CA ALA A 145 16.38 -10.90 -46.58
C ALA A 145 17.48 -10.48 -47.59
N GLU A 146 18.67 -10.11 -47.11
CA GLU A 146 19.83 -9.82 -47.97
C GLU A 146 20.21 -11.03 -48.85
N GLU A 147 20.23 -12.24 -48.27
CA GLU A 147 20.47 -13.47 -49.04
C GLU A 147 19.41 -13.70 -50.13
N LEU A 148 18.15 -13.41 -49.84
CA LEU A 148 17.07 -13.51 -50.82
C LEU A 148 17.21 -12.48 -51.93
N GLU A 149 17.51 -11.22 -51.61
CA GLU A 149 17.74 -10.16 -52.59
C GLU A 149 18.92 -10.53 -53.51
N ALA A 150 20.01 -11.05 -52.96
CA ALA A 150 21.16 -11.51 -53.72
C ALA A 150 20.81 -12.71 -54.64
N LEU A 151 19.99 -13.65 -54.15
CA LEU A 151 19.52 -14.78 -54.96
C LEU A 151 18.59 -14.33 -56.09
N VAL A 152 17.71 -13.36 -55.84
CA VAL A 152 16.80 -12.80 -56.84
C VAL A 152 17.59 -12.04 -57.93
N ALA A 153 18.53 -11.19 -57.54
CA ALA A 153 19.40 -10.49 -58.49
C ALA A 153 20.16 -11.47 -59.39
N ARG A 154 20.74 -12.53 -58.80
CA ARG A 154 21.44 -13.57 -59.55
C ARG A 154 20.53 -14.40 -60.45
N SER A 155 19.26 -14.61 -60.06
CA SER A 155 18.27 -15.26 -60.92
C SER A 155 18.00 -14.41 -62.16
N SER A 156 17.79 -13.11 -61.97
CA SER A 156 17.54 -12.16 -63.06
C SER A 156 18.72 -12.05 -64.03
N GLU A 157 19.96 -12.00 -63.54
CA GLU A 157 21.16 -12.02 -64.38
C GLU A 157 21.23 -13.29 -65.23
N LEU A 158 20.96 -14.46 -64.64
CA LEU A 158 20.97 -15.72 -65.37
C LEU A 158 19.84 -15.80 -66.39
N GLU A 159 18.65 -15.30 -66.06
CA GLU A 159 17.53 -15.19 -67.00
C GLU A 159 17.90 -14.33 -68.21
N GLN A 160 18.55 -13.18 -68.01
CA GLN A 160 19.05 -12.34 -69.10
C GLN A 160 20.06 -13.10 -69.96
N THR A 161 21.04 -13.79 -69.37
CA THR A 161 22.01 -14.58 -70.15
C THR A 161 21.36 -15.73 -70.92
N ALA A 162 20.32 -16.36 -70.35
CA ALA A 162 19.58 -17.43 -70.99
C ALA A 162 18.70 -16.90 -72.14
N GLU A 163 18.13 -15.70 -72.00
CA GLU A 163 17.42 -15.00 -73.08
C GLU A 163 18.37 -14.62 -74.22
N GLU A 164 19.54 -14.06 -73.92
CA GLU A 164 20.60 -13.76 -74.90
C GLU A 164 21.01 -15.02 -75.67
N GLN A 165 21.33 -16.11 -74.97
CA GLN A 165 21.66 -17.39 -75.60
C GLN A 165 20.50 -17.97 -76.41
N ALA A 166 19.25 -17.80 -75.97
CA ALA A 166 18.08 -18.27 -76.72
C ALA A 166 17.90 -17.50 -78.04
N ILE A 167 18.17 -16.19 -78.04
CA ILE A 167 18.19 -15.35 -79.25
C ILE A 167 19.32 -15.81 -80.19
N GLU A 168 20.54 -16.01 -79.68
CA GLU A 168 21.67 -16.52 -80.47
C GLU A 168 21.35 -17.87 -81.11
N LEU A 169 20.73 -18.77 -80.34
CA LEU A 169 20.34 -20.09 -80.80
C LEU A 169 19.24 -20.03 -81.87
N ALA A 170 18.27 -19.13 -81.74
CA ALA A 170 17.26 -18.88 -82.76
C ALA A 170 17.89 -18.32 -84.05
N ALA A 171 18.84 -17.39 -83.93
CA ALA A 171 19.58 -16.85 -85.07
C ALA A 171 20.43 -17.92 -85.77
N ALA A 172 21.15 -18.76 -85.01
CA ALA A 172 21.92 -19.88 -85.55
C ALA A 172 21.03 -20.90 -86.27
N LYS A 173 19.87 -21.24 -85.70
CA LYS A 173 18.88 -22.11 -86.36
C LYS A 173 18.36 -21.52 -87.67
N ALA A 174 17.98 -20.24 -87.68
CA ALA A 174 17.52 -19.57 -88.90
C ALA A 174 18.61 -19.57 -89.97
N LYS A 175 19.89 -19.45 -89.57
CA LYS A 175 21.03 -19.54 -90.49
C LYS A 175 21.21 -20.95 -91.07
N ILE A 176 21.03 -21.99 -90.26
CA ILE A 176 21.03 -23.38 -90.75
C ILE A 176 19.89 -23.58 -91.75
N GLU A 177 18.66 -23.16 -91.43
CA GLU A 177 17.50 -23.29 -92.31
C GLU A 177 17.68 -22.52 -93.63
N HIS A 178 18.31 -21.34 -93.59
CA HIS A 178 18.67 -20.59 -94.79
C HIS A 178 19.71 -21.31 -95.67
N LEU A 179 20.73 -21.92 -95.05
CA LEU A 179 21.73 -22.72 -95.77
C LEU A 179 21.10 -24.00 -96.36
N ASP A 180 20.23 -24.67 -95.62
CA ASP A 180 19.47 -25.85 -96.06
C ASP A 180 18.58 -25.51 -97.28
N PHE A 181 17.88 -24.37 -97.25
CA PHE A 181 17.10 -23.88 -98.39
C PHE A 181 17.97 -23.61 -99.63
N ARG A 182 19.20 -23.09 -99.45
CA ARG A 182 20.15 -22.87 -100.55
C ARG A 182 20.68 -24.19 -101.15
N LEU A 183 20.90 -25.21 -100.33
CA LEU A 183 21.31 -26.55 -100.74
C LEU A 183 20.25 -27.32 -101.53
N GLY A 184 18.97 -26.89 -101.48
CA GLY A 184 17.93 -27.34 -102.40
C GLY A 184 18.20 -27.02 -103.89
N SER A 185 19.28 -26.29 -104.21
CA SER A 185 19.80 -26.08 -105.57
C SER A 185 21.09 -26.90 -105.82
N PRO A 186 21.16 -27.74 -106.87
CA PRO A 186 21.99 -28.95 -106.87
C PRO A 186 23.48 -28.82 -107.30
N GLU A 187 24.18 -27.69 -107.04
CA GLU A 187 25.55 -27.52 -107.59
C GLU A 187 26.72 -27.32 -106.59
N GLU A 188 26.50 -27.18 -105.27
CA GLU A 188 27.59 -26.88 -104.30
C GLU A 188 27.50 -27.65 -102.94
N ALA A 189 27.13 -28.94 -102.96
CA ALA A 189 26.69 -29.66 -101.76
C ALA A 189 27.78 -30.13 -100.75
N GLU A 190 28.91 -30.68 -101.18
CA GLU A 190 29.77 -31.48 -100.26
C GLU A 190 30.55 -30.65 -99.22
N GLY A 191 30.90 -29.39 -99.51
CA GLY A 191 31.62 -28.52 -98.58
C GLY A 191 30.73 -27.80 -97.58
N GLU A 192 29.47 -27.55 -97.94
CA GLU A 192 28.49 -26.86 -97.10
C GLU A 192 27.80 -27.81 -96.11
N ASP A 193 27.64 -29.10 -96.45
CA ASP A 193 27.12 -30.14 -95.54
C ASP A 193 27.95 -30.25 -94.25
N SER A 194 29.29 -30.24 -94.38
CA SER A 194 30.19 -30.27 -93.20
C SER A 194 30.02 -29.05 -92.29
N ARG A 195 29.65 -27.88 -92.85
CA ARG A 195 29.39 -26.65 -92.10
C ARG A 195 28.03 -26.69 -91.42
N ILE A 196 27.00 -27.19 -92.09
CA ILE A 196 25.69 -27.43 -91.47
C ILE A 196 25.82 -28.44 -90.32
N GLU A 197 26.58 -29.51 -90.52
CA GLU A 197 26.81 -30.51 -89.47
C GLU A 197 27.53 -29.89 -88.26
N SER A 198 28.57 -29.07 -88.49
CA SER A 198 29.25 -28.35 -87.40
C SER A 198 28.33 -27.37 -86.65
N LEU A 199 27.50 -26.60 -87.36
CA LEU A 199 26.53 -25.68 -86.76
C LEU A 199 25.39 -26.43 -86.03
N ALA A 200 24.97 -27.60 -86.54
CA ALA A 200 23.99 -28.45 -85.90
C ALA A 200 24.52 -29.02 -84.57
N VAL A 201 25.80 -29.41 -84.54
CA VAL A 201 26.48 -29.84 -83.30
C VAL A 201 26.59 -28.68 -82.31
N GLU A 202 26.93 -27.46 -82.77
CA GLU A 202 26.96 -26.26 -81.91
C GLU A 202 25.57 -25.92 -81.34
N VAL A 203 24.52 -25.96 -82.17
CA VAL A 203 23.13 -25.74 -81.72
C VAL A 203 22.70 -26.81 -80.71
N ALA A 204 23.06 -28.08 -80.92
CA ALA A 204 22.78 -29.14 -79.96
C ALA A 204 23.50 -28.91 -78.62
N GLY A 205 24.76 -28.46 -78.67
CA GLY A 205 25.55 -28.07 -77.50
C GLY A 205 24.93 -26.90 -76.73
N LEU A 206 24.53 -25.83 -77.42
CA LEU A 206 23.85 -24.67 -76.82
C LEU A 206 22.47 -25.04 -76.26
N GLN A 207 21.71 -25.90 -76.94
CA GLN A 207 20.42 -26.40 -76.42
C GLN A 207 20.60 -27.21 -75.14
N HIS A 208 21.68 -28.00 -75.04
CA HIS A 208 21.96 -28.76 -73.82
C HIS A 208 22.32 -27.82 -72.65
N LYS A 209 23.15 -26.80 -72.90
CA LYS A 209 23.49 -25.76 -71.89
C LYS A 209 22.24 -25.01 -71.42
N LEU A 210 21.41 -24.53 -72.34
CA LEU A 210 20.16 -23.83 -72.01
C LEU A 210 19.20 -24.73 -71.20
N ARG A 211 19.13 -26.04 -71.50
CA ARG A 211 18.35 -26.99 -70.70
C ARG A 211 18.93 -27.18 -69.29
N GLN A 212 20.24 -27.26 -69.14
CA GLN A 212 20.89 -27.34 -67.83
C GLN A 212 20.66 -26.07 -67.01
N GLU A 213 20.76 -24.89 -67.63
CA GLU A 213 20.53 -23.61 -66.96
C GLU A 213 19.06 -23.45 -66.53
N ARG A 214 18.10 -23.83 -67.38
CA ARG A 214 16.68 -23.88 -67.02
C ARG A 214 16.39 -24.85 -65.87
N ALA A 215 17.03 -26.01 -65.85
CA ALA A 215 16.90 -26.95 -64.74
C ALA A 215 17.50 -26.38 -63.45
N ALA A 216 18.63 -25.66 -63.53
CA ALA A 216 19.22 -24.97 -62.38
C ALA A 216 18.35 -23.80 -61.88
N ALA A 217 17.68 -23.07 -62.79
CA ALA A 217 16.75 -21.99 -62.46
C ALA A 217 15.56 -22.50 -61.63
N THR A 218 14.93 -23.61 -62.04
CA THR A 218 13.80 -24.19 -61.27
C THR A 218 14.20 -24.64 -59.86
N VAL A 219 15.43 -25.14 -59.67
CA VAL A 219 15.94 -25.49 -58.34
C VAL A 219 16.13 -24.25 -57.45
N ARG A 220 16.56 -23.11 -58.02
CA ARG A 220 16.70 -21.86 -57.28
C ARG A 220 15.36 -21.20 -56.98
N GLU A 221 14.42 -21.21 -57.93
CA GLU A 221 13.03 -20.80 -57.72
C GLU A 221 12.40 -21.55 -56.54
N ASN A 222 12.61 -22.87 -56.49
CA ASN A 222 12.18 -23.71 -55.37
C ASN A 222 12.89 -23.34 -54.05
N ARG A 223 14.14 -22.87 -54.10
CA ARG A 223 14.88 -22.40 -52.93
C ARG A 223 14.38 -21.04 -52.43
N ILE A 224 14.12 -20.10 -53.33
CA ILE A 224 13.55 -18.78 -53.03
C ILE A 224 12.14 -18.94 -52.44
N SER A 225 11.29 -19.76 -53.04
CA SER A 225 9.96 -20.06 -52.50
C SER A 225 10.00 -20.76 -51.13
N ALA A 226 10.98 -21.64 -50.90
CA ALA A 226 11.18 -22.26 -49.60
C ALA A 226 11.64 -21.26 -48.52
N LEU A 227 12.59 -20.38 -48.84
CA LEU A 227 13.11 -19.36 -47.92
C LEU A 227 12.07 -18.28 -47.61
N THR A 228 11.32 -17.82 -48.61
CA THR A 228 10.19 -16.88 -48.42
C THR A 228 9.07 -17.50 -47.57
N ALA A 229 8.77 -18.79 -47.76
CA ALA A 229 7.83 -19.51 -46.90
C ALA A 229 8.36 -19.71 -45.47
N GLN A 230 9.68 -19.82 -45.28
CA GLN A 230 10.30 -19.88 -43.94
C GLN A 230 10.20 -18.53 -43.22
N LEU A 231 10.47 -17.42 -43.91
CA LEU A 231 10.28 -16.06 -43.38
C LEU A 231 8.82 -15.80 -43.00
N ALA A 232 7.87 -16.09 -43.88
CA ALA A 232 6.45 -15.91 -43.59
C ALA A 232 5.98 -16.76 -42.38
N LYS A 233 6.55 -17.95 -42.18
CA LYS A 233 6.29 -18.77 -40.99
C LYS A 233 6.94 -18.20 -39.73
N ALA A 234 8.15 -17.64 -39.83
CA ALA A 234 8.83 -16.98 -38.72
C ALA A 234 8.06 -15.73 -38.27
N ASP A 235 7.59 -14.90 -39.21
CA ASP A 235 6.75 -13.72 -38.94
C ASP A 235 5.42 -14.10 -38.30
N ALA A 236 4.76 -15.14 -38.83
CA ALA A 236 3.51 -15.66 -38.26
C ALA A 236 3.72 -16.26 -36.86
N ALA A 237 4.89 -16.83 -36.58
CA ALA A 237 5.25 -17.31 -35.24
C ALA A 237 5.51 -16.13 -34.29
N ALA A 238 6.29 -15.12 -34.69
CA ALA A 238 6.52 -13.91 -33.91
C ALA A 238 5.21 -13.16 -33.60
N ALA A 239 4.29 -13.07 -34.55
CA ALA A 239 2.96 -12.50 -34.36
C ALA A 239 2.05 -13.32 -33.42
N ARG A 240 2.32 -14.63 -33.24
CA ARG A 240 1.60 -15.49 -32.29
C ARG A 240 2.19 -15.37 -30.89
N THR A 241 3.51 -15.30 -30.75
CA THR A 241 4.19 -15.13 -29.46
C THR A 241 3.91 -13.75 -28.85
N SER A 242 3.85 -12.70 -29.67
CA SER A 242 3.41 -11.36 -29.25
C SER A 242 1.91 -11.27 -28.94
N ARG A 243 1.10 -12.23 -29.43
CA ARG A 243 -0.33 -12.32 -29.17
C ARG A 243 -0.69 -13.31 -28.06
N GLU A 244 0.28 -14.03 -27.49
CA GLU A 244 0.03 -14.98 -26.42
C GLU A 244 -0.25 -14.22 -25.11
N PRO A 245 -1.48 -14.29 -24.57
CA PRO A 245 -1.81 -13.63 -23.33
C PRO A 245 -1.27 -14.48 -22.18
N THR A 246 -0.65 -13.80 -21.20
CA THR A 246 -0.32 -14.29 -19.84
C THR A 246 -1.17 -15.49 -19.38
N PRO A 247 -0.57 -16.55 -18.80
CA PRO A 247 -1.31 -17.75 -18.42
C PRO A 247 -2.11 -17.51 -17.13
N LYS A 248 -3.33 -16.98 -17.28
CA LYS A 248 -4.38 -17.04 -16.25
C LYS A 248 -5.40 -18.11 -16.61
N LYS A 249 -4.99 -19.38 -16.66
CA LYS A 249 -5.96 -20.49 -16.76
C LYS A 249 -5.38 -21.85 -16.34
N ARG A 250 -4.96 -21.99 -15.08
CA ARG A 250 -4.80 -23.31 -14.42
C ARG A 250 -5.40 -23.35 -13.01
N LEU A 251 -6.55 -22.70 -12.79
CA LEU A 251 -7.35 -22.89 -11.57
C LEU A 251 -8.85 -22.70 -11.91
N ALA A 252 -9.38 -23.46 -12.86
CA ALA A 252 -10.82 -23.51 -13.14
C ALA A 252 -11.16 -24.79 -13.91
N ALA A 253 -10.92 -25.93 -13.28
CA ALA A 253 -11.37 -27.23 -13.76
C ALA A 253 -11.88 -28.07 -12.58
N ALA A 254 -12.96 -27.60 -11.96
CA ALA A 254 -13.87 -28.40 -11.15
C ALA A 254 -15.19 -27.62 -11.07
N GLY A 255 -16.21 -28.03 -11.82
CA GLY A 255 -17.49 -27.35 -11.87
C GLY A 255 -18.23 -27.57 -13.18
N THR A 256 -18.67 -28.81 -13.39
CA THR A 256 -19.52 -29.22 -14.50
C THR A 256 -20.91 -28.58 -14.45
N ALA A 257 -21.34 -28.12 -15.63
CA ALA A 257 -22.69 -28.16 -16.19
C ALA A 257 -23.83 -27.34 -15.54
N LYS A 258 -24.37 -26.37 -16.29
CA LYS A 258 -25.55 -26.57 -17.18
C LYS A 258 -26.27 -25.25 -17.44
N ALA A 259 -26.26 -24.77 -18.69
CA ALA A 259 -27.40 -24.08 -19.31
C ALA A 259 -27.15 -23.94 -20.82
N THR A 260 -28.09 -24.48 -21.57
CA THR A 260 -28.19 -24.64 -23.02
C THR A 260 -28.90 -23.44 -23.67
N GLY A 261 -28.62 -23.16 -24.95
CA GLY A 261 -29.63 -22.58 -25.86
C GLY A 261 -29.22 -21.39 -26.76
N GLU A 262 -28.65 -21.73 -27.92
CA GLU A 262 -28.68 -21.15 -29.29
C GLU A 262 -28.77 -19.63 -29.67
N PRO A 263 -28.28 -19.27 -30.89
CA PRO A 263 -28.03 -17.90 -31.39
C PRO A 263 -28.97 -17.53 -32.57
N PRO A 264 -28.63 -16.64 -33.52
CA PRO A 264 -28.06 -15.28 -33.47
C PRO A 264 -28.98 -14.24 -34.16
N ARG A 265 -28.85 -12.93 -33.87
CA ARG A 265 -29.26 -11.90 -34.84
C ARG A 265 -28.26 -10.75 -34.96
N SER A 266 -27.90 -10.54 -36.23
CA SER A 266 -26.99 -9.57 -36.82
C SER A 266 -27.48 -8.13 -36.64
N GLY A 267 -26.53 -7.22 -36.37
CA GLY A 267 -26.76 -5.77 -36.35
C GLY A 267 -25.79 -5.05 -35.42
N SER A 268 -24.58 -4.78 -35.92
CA SER A 268 -23.52 -3.91 -35.39
C SER A 268 -23.78 -3.05 -34.13
N PRO A 269 -22.92 -3.20 -33.09
CA PRO A 269 -22.30 -2.06 -32.44
C PRO A 269 -20.79 -2.32 -32.23
N ARG A 270 -20.00 -2.28 -33.31
CA ARG A 270 -18.54 -2.50 -33.25
C ARG A 270 -17.76 -1.31 -32.64
N PHE A 271 -18.43 -0.23 -32.22
CA PHE A 271 -17.77 0.94 -31.65
C PHE A 271 -17.98 1.11 -30.13
N GLU A 272 -18.94 0.41 -29.49
CA GLU A 272 -19.07 0.41 -28.01
C GLU A 272 -18.24 -0.68 -27.33
N ALA A 273 -17.75 -1.67 -28.08
CA ALA A 273 -16.94 -2.76 -27.56
C ALA A 273 -15.46 -2.39 -27.28
N VAL A 274 -15.04 -1.16 -27.58
CA VAL A 274 -13.64 -0.72 -27.38
C VAL A 274 -13.43 0.04 -26.06
N LEU A 275 -14.49 0.48 -25.36
CA LEU A 275 -14.32 1.28 -24.13
C LEU A 275 -15.18 0.89 -22.91
N GLY A 276 -15.91 -0.23 -22.90
CA GLY A 276 -16.81 -0.51 -21.78
C GLY A 276 -16.91 -1.98 -21.39
N ARG A 277 -16.74 -2.21 -20.09
CA ARG A 277 -17.19 -3.39 -19.34
C ARG A 277 -16.19 -4.55 -19.23
N ARG A 278 -15.00 -4.21 -18.74
CA ARG A 278 -14.32 -5.09 -17.78
C ARG A 278 -15.23 -5.15 -16.55
N GLU A 279 -15.86 -6.29 -16.34
CA GLU A 279 -16.69 -6.56 -15.19
C GLU A 279 -15.89 -6.27 -13.91
N LEU A 280 -16.12 -5.09 -13.31
CA LEU A 280 -16.31 -5.07 -11.88
C LEU A 280 -17.41 -6.09 -11.65
N SER A 281 -17.02 -7.24 -11.08
CA SER A 281 -17.96 -8.18 -10.49
C SER A 281 -19.05 -7.37 -9.84
N ALA A 282 -20.31 -7.59 -10.24
CA ALA A 282 -21.46 -6.87 -9.69
C ALA A 282 -21.30 -6.79 -8.18
N LEU A 283 -20.85 -5.63 -7.67
CA LEU A 283 -20.87 -5.38 -6.25
C LEU A 283 -22.35 -5.47 -5.89
N ASP A 284 -22.63 -6.06 -4.72
CA ASP A 284 -23.97 -6.00 -4.14
C ASP A 284 -24.49 -4.56 -4.34
N PRO A 285 -25.68 -4.33 -4.93
CA PRO A 285 -26.20 -2.99 -5.16
C PRO A 285 -26.18 -2.12 -3.90
N LYS A 286 -26.16 -2.74 -2.71
CA LYS A 286 -25.90 -2.07 -1.43
C LYS A 286 -24.47 -1.55 -1.29
N ALA A 287 -23.45 -2.37 -1.59
CA ALA A 287 -22.05 -1.97 -1.54
C ALA A 287 -21.72 -0.87 -2.56
N GLU A 288 -22.35 -0.89 -3.75
CA GLU A 288 -22.21 0.20 -4.71
C GLU A 288 -22.85 1.50 -4.20
N ALA A 289 -24.00 1.42 -3.54
CA ALA A 289 -24.64 2.57 -2.89
C ALA A 289 -23.77 3.14 -1.76
N ASP A 290 -23.17 2.28 -0.93
CA ASP A 290 -22.28 2.68 0.17
C ASP A 290 -21.01 3.37 -0.35
N ILE A 291 -20.43 2.86 -1.45
CA ILE A 291 -19.27 3.48 -2.09
C ILE A 291 -19.64 4.86 -2.64
N ARG A 292 -20.78 4.99 -3.32
CA ARG A 292 -21.27 6.28 -3.83
C ARG A 292 -21.54 7.28 -2.71
N GLU A 293 -22.01 6.81 -1.56
CA GLU A 293 -22.23 7.63 -0.36
C GLU A 293 -20.91 8.14 0.22
N ARG A 294 -19.93 7.25 0.43
CA ARG A 294 -18.59 7.62 0.91
C ARG A 294 -17.87 8.59 -0.04
N ILE A 295 -17.98 8.37 -1.35
CA ILE A 295 -17.41 9.29 -2.35
C ILE A 295 -18.07 10.67 -2.24
N SER A 296 -19.40 10.71 -2.06
CA SER A 296 -20.13 11.97 -1.89
C SER A 296 -19.72 12.73 -0.62
N ASP A 297 -19.47 12.02 0.48
CA ASP A 297 -19.03 12.62 1.74
C ASP A 297 -17.58 13.13 1.68
N VAL A 298 -16.69 12.37 1.03
CA VAL A 298 -15.30 12.80 0.78
C VAL A 298 -15.29 14.03 -0.13
N ALA A 299 -16.08 14.03 -1.20
CA ALA A 299 -16.19 15.18 -2.09
C ALA A 299 -16.70 16.42 -1.35
N ALA A 300 -17.71 16.29 -0.49
CA ALA A 300 -18.21 17.40 0.32
C ALA A 300 -17.13 17.97 1.25
N ARG A 301 -16.33 17.11 1.89
CA ARG A 301 -15.22 17.54 2.76
C ARG A 301 -14.11 18.24 1.98
N VAL A 302 -13.75 17.73 0.80
CA VAL A 302 -12.74 18.35 -0.07
C VAL A 302 -13.20 19.73 -0.53
N ILE A 303 -14.45 19.85 -1.01
CA ILE A 303 -15.03 21.14 -1.45
C ILE A 303 -15.08 22.14 -0.30
N ARG A 304 -15.38 21.68 0.92
CA ARG A 304 -15.34 22.52 2.12
C ARG A 304 -13.93 23.00 2.46
N MET A 305 -12.94 22.11 2.40
CA MET A 305 -11.54 22.44 2.65
C MET A 305 -11.01 23.44 1.61
N THR A 306 -11.37 23.27 0.33
CA THR A 306 -10.98 24.22 -0.73
C THR A 306 -11.70 25.56 -0.56
N ALA A 307 -12.99 25.57 -0.19
CA ALA A 307 -13.71 26.82 0.08
C ALA A 307 -13.13 27.58 1.29
N LEU A 308 -12.63 26.88 2.32
CA LEU A 308 -11.92 27.51 3.44
C LEU A 308 -10.55 28.05 3.02
N ALA A 309 -9.84 27.36 2.13
CA ALA A 309 -8.53 27.77 1.62
C ALA A 309 -8.62 28.98 0.67
N GLU A 310 -9.67 29.07 -0.15
CA GLU A 310 -9.88 30.17 -1.10
C GLU A 310 -10.49 31.44 -0.45
N GLY A 311 -11.07 31.33 0.74
CA GLY A 311 -11.64 32.45 1.49
C GLY A 311 -13.04 32.89 1.03
N PRO A 312 -13.60 33.95 1.66
CA PRO A 312 -14.99 34.36 1.48
C PRO A 312 -15.32 34.97 0.11
N ASP A 313 -14.31 35.45 -0.62
CA ASP A 313 -14.46 36.06 -1.95
C ASP A 313 -14.37 35.03 -3.11
N SER A 314 -14.31 33.74 -2.77
CA SER A 314 -14.20 32.67 -3.77
C SER A 314 -15.52 32.43 -4.54
N PRO A 315 -15.44 32.08 -5.84
CA PRO A 315 -16.62 31.70 -6.62
C PRO A 315 -17.30 30.43 -6.05
N LEU A 316 -16.57 29.58 -5.34
CA LEU A 316 -17.15 28.42 -4.65
C LEU A 316 -18.00 28.84 -3.44
N ALA A 317 -17.56 29.83 -2.66
CA ALA A 317 -18.35 30.35 -1.54
C ALA A 317 -19.66 31.00 -2.01
N SER A 318 -19.64 31.74 -3.13
CA SER A 318 -20.85 32.36 -3.69
C SER A 318 -21.84 31.32 -4.25
N LEU A 319 -21.35 30.24 -4.87
CA LEU A 319 -22.19 29.12 -5.33
C LEU A 319 -22.78 28.31 -4.16
N LEU A 320 -22.04 28.14 -3.07
CA LEU A 320 -22.55 27.46 -1.87
C LEU A 320 -23.55 28.33 -1.09
N ALA A 321 -23.43 29.66 -1.15
CA ALA A 321 -24.34 30.63 -0.55
C ALA A 321 -25.61 30.89 -1.37
N ALA A 322 -25.58 30.66 -2.69
CA ALA A 322 -26.74 30.81 -3.55
C ALA A 322 -27.86 29.81 -3.16
N PRO A 323 -29.11 30.25 -2.94
CA PRO A 323 -30.23 29.34 -2.73
C PRO A 323 -30.36 28.44 -3.95
N ALA A 324 -30.61 27.14 -3.73
CA ALA A 324 -30.65 26.14 -4.80
C ALA A 324 -31.51 26.65 -5.97
N SER A 325 -30.88 26.97 -7.09
CA SER A 325 -31.60 27.35 -8.30
C SER A 325 -32.43 26.14 -8.72
N GLY A 326 -33.74 26.38 -8.84
CA GLY A 326 -34.76 25.36 -9.02
C GLY A 326 -34.44 24.41 -10.18
N GLY A 327 -34.27 23.14 -9.81
CA GLY A 327 -34.18 22.01 -10.73
C GLY A 327 -33.69 20.78 -9.98
N ALA A 328 -34.61 19.89 -9.61
CA ALA A 328 -34.37 18.57 -9.01
C ALA A 328 -34.23 18.45 -7.47
N SER A 329 -34.93 19.28 -6.69
CA SER A 329 -35.05 19.04 -5.23
C SER A 329 -35.87 17.79 -4.86
N GLU A 330 -36.49 17.11 -5.81
CA GLU A 330 -37.30 15.89 -5.55
C GLU A 330 -37.23 14.85 -6.68
N MET A 331 -36.05 14.51 -7.18
CA MET A 331 -35.92 13.29 -8.01
C MET A 331 -35.31 12.13 -7.21
N ALA A 332 -36.23 11.27 -6.75
CA ALA A 332 -36.05 9.87 -6.39
C ALA A 332 -35.11 9.57 -5.21
N GLY A 333 -35.65 9.74 -3.99
CA GLY A 333 -35.21 9.00 -2.81
C GLY A 333 -34.38 9.80 -1.82
N GLY A 334 -34.95 10.82 -1.17
CA GLY A 334 -34.62 11.30 0.19
C GLY A 334 -33.17 11.64 0.56
N LYS A 335 -32.20 11.57 -0.36
CA LYS A 335 -30.77 11.75 -0.07
C LYS A 335 -30.37 13.20 -0.33
N PRO A 336 -29.65 13.85 0.61
CA PRO A 336 -29.24 15.25 0.48
C PRO A 336 -28.33 15.46 -0.72
N THR A 337 -28.44 16.60 -1.39
CA THR A 337 -27.54 16.93 -2.50
C THR A 337 -26.11 17.15 -2.00
N LEU A 338 -25.13 17.21 -2.90
CA LEU A 338 -23.74 17.50 -2.54
C LEU A 338 -23.61 18.89 -1.88
N ALA A 339 -24.35 19.88 -2.39
CA ALA A 339 -24.39 21.24 -1.83
C ALA A 339 -24.99 21.25 -0.42
N ASP A 340 -26.05 20.48 -0.18
CA ASP A 340 -26.67 20.37 1.15
C ASP A 340 -25.72 19.69 2.15
N ARG A 341 -24.97 18.67 1.72
CA ARG A 341 -23.94 18.02 2.56
C ARG A 341 -22.83 18.99 2.95
N VAL A 342 -22.34 19.81 2.03
CA VAL A 342 -21.32 20.83 2.32
C VAL A 342 -21.85 21.86 3.34
N ARG A 343 -23.12 22.27 3.22
CA ARG A 343 -23.77 23.18 4.18
C ARG A 343 -23.96 22.55 5.56
N LEU A 344 -24.44 21.31 5.63
CA LEU A 344 -24.59 20.57 6.90
C LEU A 344 -23.25 20.38 7.61
N LEU A 345 -22.18 20.11 6.86
CA LEU A 345 -20.83 19.98 7.41
C LEU A 345 -20.32 21.33 7.94
N ALA A 346 -20.61 22.43 7.22
CA ALA A 346 -20.30 23.78 7.68
C ALA A 346 -21.05 24.19 8.96
N GLU A 347 -22.32 23.79 9.09
CA GLU A 347 -23.13 24.03 10.29
C GLU A 347 -22.67 23.19 11.48
N ALA A 348 -22.29 21.93 11.25
CA ALA A 348 -21.74 21.04 12.28
C ALA A 348 -20.42 21.61 12.83
N GLU A 349 -19.51 22.06 11.97
CA GLU A 349 -18.25 22.70 12.38
C GLU A 349 -18.48 23.99 13.17
N ARG A 350 -19.45 24.83 12.75
CA ARG A 350 -19.83 26.04 13.49
C ARG A 350 -20.39 25.73 14.88
N LYS A 351 -21.17 24.65 15.01
CA LYS A 351 -21.69 24.18 16.32
C LYS A 351 -20.59 23.62 17.21
N THR A 352 -19.54 23.00 16.65
CA THR A 352 -18.39 22.51 17.43
C THR A 352 -17.40 23.61 17.82
N ALA A 353 -17.42 24.75 17.13
CA ALA A 353 -16.56 25.91 17.39
C ALA A 353 -17.21 26.98 18.29
N SER A 354 -18.50 26.82 18.61
CA SER A 354 -19.29 27.64 19.54
C SER A 354 -19.24 27.08 20.96
#